data_AF-A0A367LX23-F1
#
_entry.id   AF-A0A367LX23-F1
#
_cell.length_a   1.000
_cell.length_b   1.000
_cell.length_c   1.000
_cell.angle_alpha   90.00
_cell.angle_beta   90.00
_cell.angle_gamma   90.00
#
_symmetry.space_group_name_H-M   'P 1'
#
loop_
_entity.id
_entity.type
_entity.pdbx_description
1 polymer ?
#
loop_
_entity_poly.entity_id
_entity_poly.type
_entity_poly.pdbx_seq_one_letter_code
_entity_poly.pdbx_strand_id
1 'polypeptide(L)'
;VGAPACGDVMRLQIKVNEQGVIEDAKFKTYGCGSAIASSSLATEWMKGKTLDEAETIKNTTIAEELALPPVKIHCSVLAEDAIKAAVRDYKQKKGLL
;
A
#
# COMPACT_ATOMS: atom_id res chain seq x y z
N VAL A 1 -9.06 0.36 -2.32
CA VAL A 1 -9.44 -0.59 -1.24
C VAL A 1 -10.08 0.19 -0.10
N GLY A 2 -10.63 -0.50 0.90
CA GLY A 2 -11.30 0.11 2.05
C GLY A 2 -12.81 0.00 1.99
N ALA A 3 -13.45 0.33 3.12
CA ALA A 3 -14.88 0.23 3.31
C ALA A 3 -15.41 1.56 3.85
N PRO A 4 -16.34 2.25 3.14
CA PRO A 4 -16.91 3.51 3.61
C PRO A 4 -17.53 3.41 5.01
N ALA A 5 -18.07 2.24 5.37
CA ALA A 5 -18.64 1.97 6.69
C ALA A 5 -17.62 2.01 7.84
N CYS A 6 -16.33 1.78 7.54
CA CYS A 6 -15.24 1.83 8.53
C CYS A 6 -14.57 3.20 8.59
N GLY A 7 -14.95 4.15 7.72
CA GLY A 7 -14.38 5.50 7.66
C GLY A 7 -13.01 5.60 6.99
N ASP A 8 -12.44 4.47 6.53
CA ASP A 8 -11.13 4.44 5.87
C ASP A 8 -11.26 3.94 4.41
N VAL A 9 -10.79 4.78 3.47
CA VAL A 9 -10.73 4.47 2.04
C VAL A 9 -9.38 4.92 1.49
N MET A 10 -8.71 4.00 0.78
CA MET A 10 -7.39 4.24 0.23
C MET A 10 -7.32 3.91 -1.26
N ARG A 11 -6.71 4.82 -2.02
CA ARG A 11 -6.31 4.63 -3.41
C ARG A 11 -4.80 4.78 -3.51
N LEU A 12 -4.11 3.71 -3.88
CA LEU A 12 -2.67 3.69 -4.14
C LEU A 12 -2.44 3.47 -5.63
N GLN A 13 -1.49 4.21 -6.20
CA GLN A 13 -1.10 4.12 -7.60
C GLN A 13 0.42 4.04 -7.68
N ILE A 14 0.91 3.18 -8.55
CA ILE A 14 2.34 3.00 -8.81
C ILE A 14 2.67 3.31 -10.26
N LYS A 15 3.89 3.79 -10.47
CA LYS A 15 4.52 3.94 -11.77
C LYS A 15 5.70 2.97 -11.79
N VAL A 16 5.77 2.13 -12.83
CA VAL A 16 6.76 1.06 -12.96
C VAL A 16 7.54 1.30 -14.25
N ASN A 17 8.87 1.27 -14.16
CA ASN A 17 9.75 1.45 -15.31
C ASN A 17 9.86 0.18 -16.15
N GLU A 18 10.62 0.26 -17.25
CA GLU A 18 10.82 -0.85 -18.19
C GLU A 18 11.54 -2.05 -17.56
N GLN A 19 12.33 -1.82 -16.49
CA GLN A 19 13.05 -2.85 -15.75
C GLN A 19 12.17 -3.56 -14.69
N GLY A 20 10.89 -3.19 -14.58
CA GLY A 20 9.97 -3.77 -13.60
C GLY A 20 10.13 -3.22 -12.17
N VAL A 21 10.80 -2.08 -12.02
CA VAL A 21 11.01 -1.40 -10.73
C VAL A 21 10.01 -0.26 -10.57
N ILE A 22 9.46 -0.11 -9.37
CA ILE A 22 8.54 0.96 -9.01
C ILE A 22 9.33 2.27 -8.87
N GLU A 23 9.20 3.17 -9.86
CA GLU A 23 9.88 4.47 -9.87
C GLU A 23 9.17 5.53 -9.02
N ASP A 24 7.85 5.42 -8.90
CA ASP A 24 7.04 6.35 -8.12
C ASP A 24 5.79 5.64 -7.57
N ALA A 25 5.33 6.10 -6.41
CA ALA A 25 4.14 5.61 -5.74
C ALA A 25 3.42 6.78 -5.08
N LYS A 26 2.12 6.92 -5.36
CA LYS A 26 1.27 7.99 -4.84
C LYS A 26 0.02 7.41 -4.21
N PHE A 27 -0.49 8.09 -3.19
CA PHE A 27 -1.72 7.68 -2.53
C PHE A 27 -2.70 8.86 -2.38
N LYS A 28 -3.97 8.50 -2.29
CA LYS A 28 -5.03 9.35 -1.72
C LYS A 28 -5.74 8.51 -0.69
N THR A 29 -5.80 9.01 0.54
CA THR A 29 -6.44 8.34 1.67
C THR A 29 -7.43 9.29 2.32
N TYR A 30 -8.60 8.76 2.61
CA TYR A 30 -9.54 9.32 3.58
C TYR A 30 -9.57 8.38 4.77
N GLY A 31 -9.28 8.89 5.96
CA GLY A 31 -9.18 8.08 7.16
C GLY A 31 -8.50 8.82 8.29
N CYS A 32 -8.32 8.14 9.42
CA CYS A 32 -7.64 8.73 10.57
C CYS A 32 -6.13 8.94 10.33
N GLY A 33 -5.45 9.66 11.24
CA GLY A 33 -4.00 9.94 11.11
C GLY A 33 -3.15 8.68 10.94
N SER A 34 -3.52 7.57 11.61
CA SER A 34 -2.85 6.27 11.45
C SER A 34 -3.01 5.72 10.03
N ALA A 35 -4.18 5.85 9.41
CA ALA A 35 -4.40 5.43 8.03
C ALA A 35 -3.57 6.27 7.04
N ILE A 36 -3.47 7.59 7.27
CA ILE A 36 -2.63 8.49 6.46
C ILE A 36 -1.16 8.08 6.60
N ALA A 37 -0.68 7.86 7.83
CA ALA A 37 0.70 7.46 8.10
C ALA A 37 1.05 6.10 7.47
N SER A 38 0.19 5.08 7.65
CA SER A 38 0.38 3.76 7.04
C SER A 38 0.39 3.83 5.50
N SER A 39 -0.49 4.64 4.92
CA SER A 39 -0.54 4.85 3.46
C SER A 39 0.72 5.53 2.94
N SER A 40 1.19 6.56 3.64
CA SER A 40 2.41 7.30 3.27
C SER A 40 3.65 6.43 3.37
N LEU A 41 3.79 5.69 4.47
CA LEU A 41 4.92 4.79 4.68
C LEU A 41 4.96 3.69 3.61
N ALA A 42 3.81 3.10 3.30
CA ALA A 42 3.69 2.10 2.24
C ALA A 42 4.18 2.64 0.89
N THR A 43 3.83 3.87 0.51
CA THR A 43 4.32 4.45 -0.74
C THR A 43 5.82 4.68 -0.77
N GLU A 44 6.43 5.08 0.35
CA GLU A 44 7.89 5.24 0.41
C GLU A 44 8.61 3.89 0.33
N TRP A 45 8.11 2.88 1.04
CA TRP A 45 8.70 1.54 1.02
C TRP A 45 8.60 0.83 -0.33
N MET A 46 7.58 1.14 -1.13
CA MET A 46 7.42 0.55 -2.46
C MET A 46 8.41 1.12 -3.49
N LYS A 47 8.86 2.37 -3.35
CA LYS A 47 9.75 3.01 -4.33
C LYS A 47 11.10 2.30 -4.38
N GLY A 48 11.60 2.06 -5.57
CA GLY A 48 12.85 1.33 -5.82
C GLY A 48 12.76 -0.18 -5.67
N LYS A 49 11.60 -0.75 -5.31
CA LYS A 49 11.35 -2.19 -5.28
C LYS A 49 10.78 -2.70 -6.59
N THR A 50 11.01 -3.97 -6.89
CA THR A 50 10.26 -4.73 -7.88
C THR A 50 8.84 -5.03 -7.39
N LEU A 51 7.96 -5.47 -8.28
CA LEU A 51 6.58 -5.86 -7.93
C LEU A 51 6.53 -6.98 -6.89
N ASP A 52 7.39 -7.99 -7.01
CA ASP A 52 7.39 -9.14 -6.13
C ASP A 52 7.95 -8.77 -4.75
N GLU A 53 8.98 -7.93 -4.69
CA GLU A 53 9.47 -7.37 -3.43
C GLU A 53 8.42 -6.50 -2.75
N ALA A 54 7.67 -5.68 -3.51
CA ALA A 54 6.60 -4.87 -2.95
C ALA A 54 5.48 -5.72 -2.34
N GLU A 55 5.13 -6.86 -2.94
CA GLU A 55 4.15 -7.82 -2.41
C GLU A 55 4.58 -8.47 -1.07
N THR A 56 5.88 -8.47 -0.76
CA THR A 56 6.38 -8.99 0.52
C THR A 56 6.12 -8.06 1.70
N ILE A 57 5.79 -6.79 1.48
CA ILE A 57 5.50 -5.82 2.55
C ILE A 57 4.26 -6.28 3.33
N LYS A 58 4.39 -6.39 4.66
CA LYS A 58 3.33 -6.89 5.55
C LYS A 58 2.77 -5.77 6.42
N ASN A 59 1.50 -5.91 6.78
CA ASN A 59 0.85 -5.02 7.74
C ASN A 59 1.53 -5.03 9.11
N THR A 60 2.15 -6.16 9.50
CA THR A 60 2.83 -6.29 10.80
C THR A 60 4.06 -5.39 10.85
N THR A 61 4.87 -5.37 9.79
CA THR A 61 6.06 -4.50 9.74
C THR A 61 5.69 -3.02 9.64
N ILE A 62 4.61 -2.68 8.93
CA ILE A 62 4.07 -1.30 8.92
C ILE A 62 3.56 -0.90 10.30
N ALA A 63 2.87 -1.79 11.01
CA ALA A 63 2.34 -1.53 12.34
C ALA A 63 3.44 -1.35 13.38
N GLU A 64 4.49 -2.18 13.30
CA GLU A 64 5.67 -2.09 14.16
C GLU A 64 6.41 -0.78 13.93
N GLU A 65 6.70 -0.42 12.67
CA GLU A 65 7.42 0.82 12.32
C GLU A 65 6.68 2.08 12.83
N LEU A 66 5.36 2.08 12.75
CA LEU A 66 4.52 3.20 13.20
C LEU A 66 4.11 3.09 14.67
N ALA A 67 4.58 2.07 15.39
CA ALA A 67 4.20 1.76 16.77
C ALA A 67 2.67 1.82 16.98
N LEU A 68 1.91 1.23 16.05
CA LEU A 68 0.45 1.30 16.08
C LEU A 68 -0.09 0.52 17.30
N PRO A 69 -1.02 1.12 18.08
CA PRO A 69 -1.70 0.38 19.12
C PRO A 69 -2.61 -0.71 18.50
N PRO A 70 -2.94 -1.78 19.24
CA PRO A 70 -3.73 -2.90 18.72
C PRO A 70 -5.04 -2.50 18.02
N VAL A 71 -5.71 -1.45 18.51
CA VAL A 71 -6.96 -0.93 17.94
C VAL A 71 -6.81 -0.25 16.58
N LYS A 72 -5.58 0.07 16.14
CA LYS A 72 -5.28 0.74 14.86
C LYS A 72 -4.59 -0.15 13.82
N ILE A 73 -4.43 -1.45 14.09
CA ILE A 73 -3.80 -2.39 13.14
C ILE A 73 -4.57 -2.48 11.81
N HIS A 74 -5.89 -2.22 11.79
CA HIS A 74 -6.65 -2.17 10.54
C HIS A 74 -6.10 -1.14 9.54
N CYS A 75 -5.46 -0.06 10.00
CA CYS A 75 -4.82 0.93 9.15
C CYS A 75 -3.63 0.36 8.38
N SER A 76 -2.83 -0.51 9.00
CA SER A 76 -1.71 -1.18 8.32
C SER A 76 -2.18 -2.31 7.40
N VAL A 77 -3.27 -3.00 7.77
CA VAL A 77 -3.92 -3.99 6.89
C VAL A 77 -4.44 -3.33 5.62
N LEU A 78 -5.10 -2.17 5.74
CA LEU A 78 -5.57 -1.41 4.58
C LEU A 78 -4.41 -1.02 3.64
N ALA A 79 -3.26 -0.66 4.19
CA ALA A 79 -2.08 -0.33 3.42
C ALA A 79 -1.52 -1.57 2.68
N GLU A 80 -1.39 -2.73 3.36
CA GLU A 80 -0.98 -3.99 2.71
C GLU A 80 -1.95 -4.39 1.59
N ASP A 81 -3.26 -4.28 1.82
CA ASP A 81 -4.27 -4.58 0.79
C ASP A 81 -4.16 -3.63 -0.40
N ALA A 82 -3.86 -2.35 -0.16
CA ALA A 82 -3.65 -1.37 -1.22
C ALA A 82 -2.42 -1.68 -2.07
N ILE A 83 -1.32 -2.14 -1.46
CA ILE A 83 -0.11 -2.59 -2.14
C ILE A 83 -0.45 -3.75 -3.08
N LYS A 84 -1.09 -4.81 -2.55
CA LYS A 84 -1.46 -6.00 -3.33
C LYS A 84 -2.41 -5.64 -4.47
N ALA A 85 -3.40 -4.78 -4.21
CA ALA A 85 -4.35 -4.34 -5.23
C ALA A 85 -3.66 -3.56 -6.36
N ALA A 86 -2.71 -2.67 -6.03
CA ALA A 86 -1.98 -1.89 -7.02
C ALA A 86 -1.06 -2.77 -7.88
N VAL A 87 -0.34 -3.72 -7.28
CA VAL A 87 0.52 -4.65 -8.03
C VAL A 87 -0.33 -5.57 -8.93
N ARG A 88 -1.45 -6.10 -8.41
CA ARG A 88 -2.37 -6.92 -9.20
C ARG A 88 -2.95 -6.16 -10.39
N ASP A 89 -3.41 -4.93 -10.18
CA ASP A 89 -3.93 -4.07 -11.26
C ASP A 89 -2.88 -3.83 -12.35
N TYR A 90 -1.62 -3.59 -11.96
CA TYR A 90 -0.53 -3.46 -12.91
C TYR A 90 -0.28 -4.74 -13.70
N LYS A 91 -0.15 -5.89 -13.01
CA LYS A 91 0.08 -7.20 -13.64
C LYS A 91 -1.04 -7.54 -14.64
N GLN A 92 -2.30 -7.26 -14.30
CA GLN A 92 -3.45 -7.44 -15.20
C GLN A 92 -3.37 -6.53 -16.45
N LYS A 93 -3.06 -5.25 -16.28
CA LYS A 93 -2.92 -4.31 -17.42
C LYS A 93 -1.78 -4.66 -18.38
N LYS A 94 -0.78 -5.40 -17.89
CA LYS A 94 0.36 -5.88 -18.70
C LYS A 94 0.17 -7.30 -19.23
N GLY A 95 -0.95 -7.96 -18.96
CA GLY A 95 -1.21 -9.34 -19.39
C GLY A 95 -0.29 -10.37 -18.73
N LEU A 96 0.18 -10.10 -17.51
CA LEU A 96 1.06 -10.97 -16.74
C LEU A 96 0.29 -11.89 -15.77
N LEU A 97 -1.05 -11.82 -15.79
CA LEU A 97 -2.00 -12.55 -14.95
C LEU A 97 -3.13 -13.12 -15.81
#